data_AF-A0A931RCL6-F1
#
_entry.id   AF-A0A931RCL6-F1
#
_cell.length_a   1.000
_cell.length_b   1.000
_cell.length_c   1.000
_cell.angle_alpha   90.00
_cell.angle_beta   90.00
_cell.angle_gamma   90.00
#
_symmetry.space_group_name_H-M   'P 1'
#
loop_
_entity.id
_entity.type
_entity.pdbx_description
1 polymer ?
#
loop_
_entity_poly.entity_id
_entity_poly.type
_entity_poly.pdbx_seq_one_letter_code
_entity_poly.pdbx_strand_id
1 'polypeptide(L)'
;MRTKDYDSWNIRKKLIQSGEFQKFVHEREIWWCSIGLNIDDEEDGKNEQFERPVLIIKKFNRHIVLAVPLTTKFKDNKYYFNFEHDNVQFAAVLSQIRLLSTKRFSRRVRRINKNLFEQINKESSRSLSLKNKRPRLRGASGA
;
A
#
# COMPACT_ATOMS: atom_id res chain seq x y z
N MET A 1 6.91 -4.91 23.48
CA MET A 1 6.53 -3.78 22.59
C MET A 1 7.69 -3.56 21.63
N ARG A 2 7.48 -3.53 20.32
CA ARG A 2 8.58 -3.29 19.37
C ARG A 2 8.74 -1.77 19.23
N THR A 3 9.85 -1.23 19.73
CA THR A 3 10.13 0.21 19.60
C THR A 3 10.33 0.55 18.13
N LYS A 4 9.48 1.44 17.59
CA LYS A 4 9.59 1.97 16.23
C LYS A 4 10.48 3.22 16.25
N ASP A 5 11.42 3.30 15.31
CA ASP A 5 12.31 4.46 15.17
C ASP A 5 11.67 5.55 14.29
N TYR A 6 10.79 6.34 14.90
CA TYR A 6 10.10 7.43 14.23
C TYR A 6 11.03 8.58 13.82
N ASP A 7 12.17 8.75 14.50
CA ASP A 7 13.12 9.83 14.22
C ASP A 7 13.85 9.59 12.90
N SER A 8 14.32 8.36 12.66
CA SER A 8 14.88 7.98 11.36
C SER A 8 13.86 8.13 10.23
N TRP A 9 12.58 7.80 10.48
CA TRP A 9 11.52 8.05 9.50
C TRP A 9 11.32 9.55 9.24
N ASN A 10 11.35 10.38 10.28
CA ASN A 10 11.22 11.83 10.14
C ASN A 10 12.35 12.42 9.28
N ILE A 11 13.61 12.01 9.53
CA ILE A 11 14.76 12.40 8.73
C ILE A 11 14.56 12.00 7.27
N ARG A 12 14.18 10.74 7.02
CA ARG A 12 13.93 10.26 5.65
C ARG A 12 12.80 11.03 4.96
N LYS A 13 11.72 11.34 5.67
CA LYS A 13 10.58 12.11 5.14
C LYS A 13 11.00 13.52 4.71
N LYS A 14 11.87 14.18 5.48
CA LYS A 14 12.45 15.49 5.10
C LYS A 14 13.28 15.39 3.82
N LEU A 15 14.12 14.36 3.69
CA LEU A 15 14.91 14.10 2.48
C LEU A 15 14.02 13.84 1.24
N ILE A 16 12.94 13.07 1.40
CA ILE A 16 11.96 12.84 0.32
C ILE A 16 11.29 14.15 -0.09
N GLN A 17 10.96 15.01 0.89
CA GLN A 17 10.32 16.29 0.61
C GLN A 17 11.24 17.26 -0.15
N SER A 18 12.52 17.33 0.23
CA SER A 18 13.52 18.18 -0.43
C SER A 18 13.97 17.64 -1.78
N GLY A 19 13.91 16.32 -1.98
CA GLY A 19 14.27 15.67 -3.24
C GLY A 19 13.29 15.96 -4.38
N GLU A 20 13.75 15.69 -5.60
CA GLU A 20 12.92 15.76 -6.81
C GLU A 20 12.52 14.38 -7.30
N PHE A 21 11.32 14.29 -7.88
CA PHE A 21 10.85 13.10 -8.57
C PHE A 21 10.50 13.46 -10.02
N GLN A 22 11.38 13.07 -10.93
CA GLN A 22 11.31 13.44 -12.34
C GLN A 22 10.63 12.38 -13.22
N LYS A 23 10.32 11.19 -12.67
CA LYS A 23 9.69 10.12 -13.42
C LYS A 23 8.17 10.33 -13.53
N PHE A 24 7.57 9.74 -14.56
CA PHE A 24 6.13 9.59 -14.63
C PHE A 24 5.72 8.23 -14.06
N VAL A 25 4.59 8.23 -13.37
CA VAL A 25 3.94 7.00 -12.91
C VAL A 25 2.60 6.82 -13.59
N HIS A 26 2.18 5.58 -13.72
CA HIS A 26 0.95 5.18 -14.38
C HIS A 26 0.18 4.14 -13.55
N GLU A 27 -1.14 4.13 -13.74
CA GLU A 27 -1.98 3.05 -13.24
C GLU A 27 -1.49 1.69 -13.76
N ARG A 28 -1.68 0.66 -12.94
CA ARG A 28 -1.18 -0.72 -13.12
C ARG A 28 0.31 -0.91 -12.82
N GLU A 29 1.06 0.15 -12.54
CA GLU A 29 2.46 -0.01 -12.16
C GLU A 29 2.59 -0.32 -10.66
N ILE A 30 3.49 -1.24 -10.36
CA ILE A 30 3.97 -1.53 -9.01
C ILE A 30 5.27 -0.77 -8.79
N TRP A 31 5.36 -0.02 -7.70
CA TRP A 31 6.53 0.79 -7.35
C TRP A 31 6.96 0.52 -5.91
N TRP A 32 8.26 0.54 -5.65
CA TRP A 32 8.77 0.76 -4.30
C TRP A 32 8.43 2.19 -3.88
N CYS A 33 7.82 2.31 -2.70
CA CYS A 33 7.31 3.55 -2.17
C CYS A 33 7.63 3.68 -0.68
N SER A 34 8.20 4.82 -0.28
CA SER A 34 8.41 5.17 1.13
C SER A 34 7.08 5.51 1.80
N ILE A 35 6.43 4.51 2.38
CA ILE A 35 5.16 4.65 3.11
C ILE A 35 5.34 4.92 4.61
N GLY A 36 6.57 4.83 5.11
CA GLY A 36 6.95 5.27 6.46
C GLY A 36 6.76 4.26 7.57
N LEU A 37 7.07 4.68 8.80
CA LEU A 37 6.58 4.06 10.02
C LEU A 37 5.32 4.79 10.48
N ASN A 38 4.30 4.00 10.80
CA ASN A 38 2.95 4.42 11.09
C ASN A 38 2.51 3.90 12.47
N ILE A 39 1.31 4.30 12.89
CA ILE A 39 0.79 4.00 14.22
C ILE A 39 0.12 2.61 14.21
N ASP A 40 0.45 1.80 15.21
CA ASP A 40 -0.15 0.49 15.45
C ASP A 40 -0.27 -0.40 14.20
N ASP A 41 -1.49 -0.74 13.81
CA ASP A 41 -1.85 -1.69 12.74
C ASP A 41 -1.80 -1.10 11.32
N GLU A 42 -1.43 0.18 11.18
CA GLU A 42 -1.19 0.76 9.86
C GLU A 42 -0.02 0.07 9.14
N GLU A 43 -0.16 -0.15 7.84
CA GLU A 43 0.89 -0.86 7.10
C GLU A 43 2.17 -0.03 7.04
N ASP A 44 3.23 -0.52 7.66
CA ASP A 44 4.56 0.10 7.67
C ASP A 44 5.37 -0.26 6.42
N GLY A 45 6.26 0.65 6.04
CA GLY A 45 7.39 0.35 5.18
C GLY A 45 8.46 -0.45 5.91
N LYS A 46 9.46 -0.91 5.17
CA LYS A 46 10.57 -1.71 5.71
C LYS A 46 11.92 -1.15 5.27
N ASN A 47 12.96 -1.62 5.95
CA ASN A 47 14.36 -1.27 5.71
C ASN A 47 14.62 0.24 5.92
N GLU A 48 15.84 0.69 5.64
CA GLU A 48 16.29 2.08 5.85
C GLU A 48 15.47 3.11 5.06
N GLN A 49 14.84 2.69 3.97
CA GLN A 49 14.04 3.57 3.10
C GLN A 49 12.57 3.65 3.51
N PHE A 50 12.16 2.85 4.51
CA PHE A 50 10.77 2.71 4.94
C PHE A 50 9.84 2.40 3.77
N GLU A 51 10.27 1.46 2.94
CA GLU A 51 9.66 1.19 1.64
C GLU A 51 8.79 -0.07 1.63
N ARG A 52 7.81 -0.06 0.75
CA ARG A 52 6.98 -1.21 0.40
C ARG A 52 6.59 -1.15 -1.07
N PRO A 53 6.44 -2.29 -1.77
CA PRO A 53 5.78 -2.29 -3.07
C PRO A 53 4.34 -1.79 -2.92
N VAL A 54 3.92 -0.88 -3.78
CA VAL A 54 2.53 -0.43 -3.89
C VAL A 54 2.08 -0.50 -5.33
N LEU A 55 0.82 -0.86 -5.56
CA LEU A 55 0.18 -0.81 -6.87
C LEU A 55 -0.60 0.48 -7.02
N ILE A 56 -0.35 1.22 -8.10
CA ILE A 56 -1.08 2.45 -8.42
C ILE A 56 -2.46 2.11 -8.98
N ILE A 57 -3.49 2.46 -8.21
CA ILE A 57 -4.90 2.22 -8.53
C ILE A 57 -5.49 3.37 -9.34
N LYS A 58 -5.17 4.62 -8.96
CA LYS A 58 -5.67 5.81 -9.65
C LYS A 58 -4.62 6.90 -9.66
N LYS A 59 -4.39 7.50 -10.82
CA LYS A 59 -3.57 8.72 -10.93
C LYS A 59 -4.47 9.95 -10.97
N PHE A 60 -4.32 10.86 -10.01
CA PHE A 60 -5.09 12.10 -10.01
C PHE A 60 -4.39 13.21 -10.78
N ASN A 61 -3.07 13.33 -10.60
CA ASN A 61 -2.23 14.28 -11.33
C ASN A 61 -0.76 13.81 -11.33
N ARG A 62 0.18 14.68 -11.73
CA ARG A 62 1.63 14.39 -11.74
C ARG A 62 2.19 14.10 -10.34
N HIS A 63 1.58 14.64 -9.29
CA HIS A 63 2.11 14.65 -7.93
C HIS A 63 1.41 13.70 -6.97
N ILE A 64 0.17 13.29 -7.26
CA ILE A 64 -0.67 12.54 -6.32
C ILE A 64 -1.32 11.32 -7.01
N VAL A 65 -1.28 10.18 -6.31
CA VAL A 65 -1.92 8.93 -6.71
C VAL A 65 -2.65 8.25 -5.55
N LEU A 66 -3.68 7.46 -5.85
CA LEU A 66 -4.22 6.45 -4.96
C LEU A 66 -3.49 5.13 -5.21
N ALA A 67 -2.98 4.50 -4.15
CA ALA A 67 -2.28 3.23 -4.29
C ALA A 67 -2.60 2.27 -3.14
N VAL A 68 -2.49 0.98 -3.44
CA VAL A 68 -2.67 -0.11 -2.48
C VAL A 68 -1.31 -0.72 -2.12
N PRO A 69 -0.95 -0.80 -0.83
CA PRO A 69 0.27 -1.50 -0.42
C PRO A 69 0.19 -2.99 -0.75
N LEU A 70 1.34 -3.56 -1.11
CA LEU A 70 1.48 -4.98 -1.36
C LEU A 70 2.34 -5.64 -0.26
N THR A 71 2.09 -6.91 -0.02
CA THR A 71 2.91 -7.79 0.81
C THR A 71 3.14 -9.10 0.08
N THR A 72 4.23 -9.81 0.38
CA THR A 72 4.46 -11.18 -0.10
C THR A 72 3.88 -12.23 0.84
N LYS A 73 3.38 -11.82 2.01
CA LYS A 73 2.70 -12.71 2.95
C LYS A 73 1.27 -12.97 2.48
N PHE A 74 0.97 -14.23 2.18
CA PHE A 74 -0.38 -14.68 1.95
C PHE A 74 -1.27 -14.40 3.16
N LYS A 75 -2.48 -13.90 2.92
CA LYS A 75 -3.49 -13.67 3.97
C LYS A 75 -4.88 -13.99 3.43
N ASP A 76 -5.62 -14.78 4.17
CA ASP A 76 -6.97 -15.21 3.78
C ASP A 76 -8.04 -14.46 4.57
N ASN A 77 -8.40 -13.27 4.10
CA ASN A 77 -9.60 -12.55 4.55
C ASN A 77 -9.99 -11.46 3.54
N LYS A 78 -11.20 -10.91 3.69
CA LYS A 78 -11.82 -9.93 2.77
C LYS A 78 -11.06 -8.61 2.57
N TYR A 79 -10.07 -8.30 3.41
CA TYR A 79 -9.26 -7.09 3.30
C TYR A 79 -7.96 -7.32 2.51
N TYR A 80 -7.77 -8.51 1.95
CA TYR A 80 -6.63 -8.86 1.12
C TYR A 80 -7.11 -9.45 -0.20
N PHE A 81 -6.36 -9.15 -1.26
CA PHE A 81 -6.52 -9.81 -2.56
C PHE A 81 -5.19 -10.47 -2.92
N ASN A 82 -5.14 -11.80 -2.86
CA ASN A 82 -3.95 -12.57 -3.23
C ASN A 82 -3.89 -12.73 -4.74
N PHE A 83 -2.71 -12.56 -5.33
CA PHE A 83 -2.47 -12.74 -6.76
C PHE A 83 -1.02 -13.13 -7.03
N GLU A 84 -0.82 -13.80 -8.15
CA GLU A 84 0.51 -14.09 -8.67
C GLU A 84 0.79 -13.23 -9.90
N HIS A 85 2.02 -12.74 -10.00
CA HIS A 85 2.51 -12.10 -11.20
C HIS A 85 4.02 -12.35 -11.35
N ASP A 86 4.44 -12.82 -12.52
CA ASP A 86 5.83 -13.19 -12.83
C ASP A 86 6.44 -14.14 -11.77
N ASN A 87 5.73 -15.22 -11.44
CA ASN A 87 6.13 -16.21 -10.43
C ASN A 87 6.35 -15.65 -9.01
N VAL A 88 5.83 -14.44 -8.72
CA VAL A 88 5.87 -13.85 -7.38
C VAL A 88 4.46 -13.71 -6.84
N GLN A 89 4.25 -14.27 -5.66
CA GLN A 89 3.02 -14.14 -4.89
C GLN A 89 2.97 -12.78 -4.21
N PHE A 90 1.84 -12.10 -4.37
CA PHE A 90 1.52 -10.86 -3.71
C PHE A 90 0.15 -10.94 -3.05
N ALA A 91 -0.05 -10.12 -2.03
CA ALA A 91 -1.36 -9.77 -1.52
C ALA A 91 -1.48 -8.24 -1.51
N ALA A 92 -2.50 -7.72 -2.18
CA ALA A 92 -2.90 -6.32 -2.05
C ALA A 92 -3.64 -6.11 -0.74
N VAL A 93 -3.16 -5.19 0.09
CA VAL A 93 -3.73 -4.89 1.42
C VAL A 93 -4.83 -3.85 1.26
N LEU A 94 -6.03 -4.30 0.90
CA LEU A 94 -7.17 -3.46 0.49
C LEU A 94 -7.63 -2.49 1.58
N SER A 95 -7.50 -2.86 2.86
CA SER A 95 -7.82 -1.98 4.00
C SER A 95 -6.81 -0.84 4.19
N GLN A 96 -5.65 -0.89 3.53
CA GLN A 96 -4.54 0.04 3.72
C GLN A 96 -4.29 0.92 2.49
N ILE A 97 -5.29 1.01 1.59
CA ILE A 97 -5.30 1.93 0.45
C ILE A 97 -5.09 3.35 0.97
N ARG A 98 -4.18 4.10 0.32
CA ARG A 98 -3.84 5.45 0.75
C ARG A 98 -3.45 6.35 -0.40
N LEU A 99 -3.65 7.65 -0.18
CA LEU A 99 -3.19 8.71 -1.06
C LEU A 99 -1.68 8.92 -0.85
N LEU A 100 -0.92 8.97 -1.94
CA LEU A 100 0.53 9.11 -1.89
C LEU A 100 1.01 10.19 -2.84
N SER A 101 2.01 10.95 -2.39
CA SER A 101 2.79 11.80 -3.28
C SER A 101 3.74 10.96 -4.13
N THR A 102 3.86 11.27 -5.42
CA THR A 102 4.79 10.60 -6.33
C THR A 102 6.25 10.78 -5.93
N LYS A 103 6.58 11.82 -5.15
CA LYS A 103 7.92 11.98 -4.54
C LYS A 103 8.35 10.80 -3.68
N ARG A 104 7.40 10.01 -3.16
CA ARG A 104 7.68 8.85 -2.32
C ARG A 104 8.15 7.63 -3.12
N PHE A 105 8.04 7.66 -4.44
CA PHE A 105 8.45 6.55 -5.30
C PHE A 105 9.94 6.58 -5.62
N SER A 106 10.58 5.43 -5.52
CA SER A 106 12.02 5.27 -5.81
C SER A 106 12.24 4.47 -7.10
N ARG A 107 11.70 3.25 -7.14
CA ARG A 107 11.96 2.29 -8.22
C ARG A 107 10.68 1.60 -8.68
N ARG A 108 10.42 1.65 -9.99
CA ARG A 108 9.39 0.82 -10.63
C ARG A 108 9.79 -0.64 -10.53
N VAL A 109 8.87 -1.48 -10.07
CA VAL A 109 9.06 -2.93 -10.00
C VAL A 109 8.63 -3.54 -11.32
N ARG A 110 7.35 -3.37 -11.69
CA ARG A 110 6.73 -4.01 -12.87
C ARG A 110 5.38 -3.37 -13.18
N ARG A 111 4.72 -3.81 -14.24
CA ARG A 111 3.35 -3.41 -14.59
C ARG A 111 2.48 -4.65 -14.73
N ILE A 112 1.37 -4.68 -14.02
CA ILE A 112 0.43 -5.81 -14.08
C ILE A 112 -0.46 -5.73 -15.34
N ASN A 113 -0.93 -6.90 -15.79
CA ASN A 113 -1.85 -6.98 -16.92
C ASN A 113 -3.22 -6.35 -16.58
N LYS A 114 -3.98 -5.99 -17.62
CA LYS A 114 -5.25 -5.25 -17.48
C LYS A 114 -6.30 -6.05 -16.71
N ASN A 115 -6.45 -7.34 -17.00
CA ASN A 115 -7.46 -8.19 -16.38
C ASN A 115 -7.25 -8.32 -14.87
N LEU A 116 -6.00 -8.59 -14.46
CA LEU A 116 -5.64 -8.65 -13.04
C LEU A 116 -5.86 -7.31 -12.33
N PHE A 117 -5.52 -6.20 -12.99
CA PHE A 117 -5.78 -4.87 -12.43
C PHE A 117 -7.27 -4.60 -12.22
N GLU A 118 -8.13 -4.97 -13.16
CA GLU A 118 -9.58 -4.80 -13.05
C GLU A 118 -10.16 -5.59 -11.88
N GLN A 119 -9.65 -6.81 -11.64
CA GLN A 119 -10.02 -7.60 -10.47
C GLN A 119 -9.62 -6.90 -9.16
N ILE A 120 -8.38 -6.42 -9.06
CA ILE A 120 -7.91 -5.70 -7.87
C ILE A 120 -8.71 -4.41 -7.65
N ASN A 121 -9.03 -3.67 -8.71
CA ASN A 121 -9.79 -2.43 -8.61
C ASN A 121 -11.24 -2.67 -8.16
N LYS A 122 -11.86 -3.76 -8.63
CA LYS A 122 -13.19 -4.20 -8.19
C LYS A 122 -13.19 -4.53 -6.70
N GLU A 123 -12.23 -5.33 -6.23
CA GLU A 123 -12.14 -5.69 -4.81
C GLU A 123 -11.75 -4.50 -3.92
N SER A 124 -10.91 -3.59 -4.42
CA SER A 124 -10.60 -2.32 -3.75
C SER A 124 -11.86 -1.48 -3.53
N SER A 125 -12.67 -1.33 -4.58
CA SER A 125 -13.95 -0.59 -4.52
C SER A 125 -14.95 -1.26 -3.57
N ARG A 126 -15.01 -2.58 -3.56
CA ARG A 126 -15.86 -3.37 -2.66
C ARG A 126 -15.43 -3.24 -1.20
N SER A 127 -14.12 -3.29 -0.93
CA SER A 127 -13.56 -3.13 0.41
C SER A 127 -13.86 -1.75 1.01
N LEU A 128 -13.83 -0.70 0.18
CA LEU A 128 -14.12 0.68 0.59
C LEU A 128 -15.61 1.00 0.68
N SER A 129 -16.50 0.11 0.20
CA SER A 129 -17.95 0.35 0.26
C SER A 129 -18.46 0.30 1.70
N LEU A 130 -19.08 1.40 2.15
CA LEU A 130 -19.63 1.59 3.50
C LEU A 130 -20.80 0.66 3.85
N LYS A 131 -21.33 -0.10 2.88
CA LYS A 131 -22.44 -1.05 3.09
C LYS A 131 -22.00 -2.37 3.74
N ASN A 132 -20.72 -2.53 4.07
CA ASN A 132 -20.23 -3.71 4.76
C ASN A 132 -20.74 -3.72 6.21
N LYS A 133 -21.64 -4.67 6.53
CA LYS A 133 -22.11 -4.97 7.89
C LYS A 133 -20.91 -4.97 8.85
N ARG A 134 -20.98 -4.17 9.92
CA ARG A 134 -19.96 -4.08 10.97
C ARG A 134 -19.54 -5.50 11.35
N PRO A 135 -18.22 -5.80 11.47
CA PRO A 135 -17.81 -7.06 12.07
C PRO A 135 -18.47 -7.15 13.44
N ARG A 136 -19.16 -8.25 13.73
CA ARG A 136 -19.63 -8.53 15.09
C ARG A 136 -18.37 -8.53 15.94
N LEU A 137 -18.26 -7.56 16.85
CA LEU A 137 -17.28 -7.62 17.93
C LEU A 137 -17.46 -9.02 18.53
N ARG A 138 -16.41 -9.86 18.48
CA ARG A 138 -16.39 -11.06 19.31
C ARG A 138 -16.57 -10.53 20.73
N GLY A 139 -17.63 -11.01 21.39
CA GLY A 139 -17.96 -10.56 22.73
C GLY A 139 -16.71 -10.60 23.58
N ALA A 140 -16.54 -9.57 24.41
CA ALA A 140 -15.76 -9.71 25.62
C ALA A 140 -16.37 -10.90 26.38
N SER A 141 -15.81 -12.08 26.18
CA SER A 141 -15.99 -13.23 27.05
C SER A 141 -15.26 -12.88 28.34
N GLY A 142 -16.00 -12.95 29.44
CA GLY A 142 -15.63 -12.36 30.71
C GLY A 142 -14.35 -12.88 31.34
N ALA A 143 -13.80 -12.04 32.19
CA ALA A 143 -13.34 -12.32 33.54
C ALA A 143 -13.52 -11.03 34.35
#